data_AF-A0A3B3R242-F1
#
_entry.id   AF-A0A3B3R242-F1
#
_cell.length_a   1.000
_cell.length_b   1.000
_cell.length_c   1.000
_cell.angle_alpha   90.00
_cell.angle_beta   90.00
_cell.angle_gamma   90.00
#
_symmetry.space_group_name_H-M   'P 1'
#
loop_
_entity.id
_entity.type
_entity.pdbx_description
1 polymer ?
#
loop_
_entity_poly.entity_id
_entity_poly.type
_entity_poly.pdbx_seq_one_letter_code
_entity_poly.pdbx_strand_id
1 'polypeptide(L)'
;MFFFYSSEKSLNKTRSMKQMSNVTNNRRSKPASEIRRMCPQQRARQLAYQEQSKDVRKAVTASEHRVRERCAAARENVPAADATQEEERKLRGALIGQLKAAEARDRIRLMRLRYQTLRTQEINLMISWQSTAQNAIRLHLLMPVKEDKVALHDTLDKIQVSSELTG
;
A
#
# COMPACT_ATOMS: atom_id res chain seq x y z
N MET A 1 -44.71 1.75 -77.58
CA MET A 1 -46.15 1.99 -77.76
C MET A 1 -46.84 1.68 -76.43
N PHE A 2 -47.39 2.72 -75.78
CA PHE A 2 -48.34 2.73 -74.65
C PHE A 2 -48.01 1.96 -73.35
N PHE A 3 -48.20 2.49 -72.13
CA PHE A 3 -48.42 3.82 -71.55
C PHE A 3 -48.42 3.61 -70.01
N PHE A 4 -47.95 4.62 -69.27
CA PHE A 4 -48.42 5.07 -67.96
C PHE A 4 -48.14 4.27 -66.67
N TYR A 5 -47.16 4.81 -65.95
CA TYR A 5 -47.15 5.02 -64.51
C TYR A 5 -48.39 5.83 -64.05
N SER A 6 -49.12 5.32 -63.05
CA SER A 6 -49.93 6.09 -62.10
C SER A 6 -50.37 5.12 -61.02
N SER A 7 -49.92 5.25 -59.77
CA SER A 7 -50.53 6.09 -58.73
C SER A 7 -51.06 5.13 -57.67
N GLU A 8 -50.57 5.25 -56.44
CA GLU A 8 -51.43 5.53 -55.29
C GLU A 8 -50.59 5.56 -54.01
N LYS A 9 -50.58 6.74 -53.38
CA LYS A 9 -50.11 6.97 -52.02
C LYS A 9 -51.06 6.22 -51.08
N SER A 10 -50.56 5.23 -50.35
CA SER A 10 -51.29 4.65 -49.22
C SER A 10 -50.61 5.06 -47.91
N LEU A 11 -51.31 5.94 -47.18
CA LEU A 11 -51.07 6.27 -45.77
C LEU A 11 -51.16 4.99 -44.93
N ASN A 12 -50.05 4.55 -44.34
CA ASN A 12 -50.09 3.61 -43.23
C ASN A 12 -49.48 4.25 -41.98
N LYS A 13 -50.36 4.86 -41.19
CA LYS A 13 -50.10 5.35 -39.82
C LYS A 13 -50.01 4.16 -38.89
N THR A 14 -48.82 3.57 -38.74
CA THR A 14 -48.58 2.51 -37.76
C THR A 14 -48.48 3.10 -36.36
N ARG A 15 -49.45 2.72 -35.51
CA ARG A 15 -49.51 2.96 -34.06
C ARG A 15 -48.15 2.69 -33.41
N SER A 16 -47.67 3.67 -32.64
CA SER A 16 -46.57 3.51 -31.68
C SER A 16 -46.94 2.42 -30.66
N MET A 17 -46.33 1.23 -30.78
CA MET A 17 -46.22 0.32 -29.66
C MET A 17 -45.15 0.89 -28.73
N LYS A 18 -45.57 1.43 -27.57
CA LYS A 18 -44.67 1.58 -26.43
C LYS A 18 -44.14 0.19 -26.09
N GLN A 19 -42.90 -0.09 -26.48
CA GLN A 19 -42.14 -1.18 -25.89
C GLN A 19 -42.05 -0.88 -24.39
N MET A 20 -42.81 -1.63 -23.59
CA MET A 20 -42.51 -1.72 -22.17
C MET A 20 -41.16 -2.41 -22.07
N SER A 21 -40.12 -1.64 -21.77
CA SER A 21 -38.82 -2.21 -21.44
C SER A 21 -39.02 -3.09 -20.21
N ASN A 22 -38.79 -4.39 -20.36
CA ASN A 22 -38.65 -5.28 -19.22
C ASN A 22 -37.39 -4.85 -18.47
N VAL A 23 -37.56 -3.92 -17.52
CA VAL A 23 -36.53 -3.55 -16.57
C VAL A 23 -36.37 -4.75 -15.65
N THR A 24 -35.44 -5.64 -16.02
CA THR A 24 -34.95 -6.66 -15.11
C THR A 24 -34.38 -5.90 -13.91
N ASN A 25 -35.11 -5.90 -12.80
CA ASN A 25 -34.71 -5.24 -11.57
C ASN A 25 -33.44 -5.90 -11.04
N ASN A 26 -32.28 -5.37 -11.45
CA ASN A 26 -31.03 -5.65 -10.77
C ASN A 26 -31.11 -4.94 -9.41
N ARG A 27 -31.50 -5.68 -8.36
CA ARG A 27 -31.70 -5.17 -6.99
C ARG A 27 -30.48 -4.42 -6.42
N ARG A 28 -29.32 -4.51 -7.08
CA ARG A 28 -28.06 -3.84 -6.70
C ARG A 28 -27.74 -2.58 -7.50
N SER A 29 -28.39 -2.32 -8.65
CA SER A 29 -28.11 -1.13 -9.46
C SER A 29 -29.12 -0.02 -9.15
N LYS A 30 -28.64 1.06 -8.53
CA LYS A 30 -29.42 2.28 -8.31
C LYS A 30 -29.48 3.12 -9.59
N PRO A 31 -30.59 3.82 -9.87
CA PRO A 31 -30.68 4.70 -11.03
C PRO A 31 -29.69 5.88 -10.89
N ALA A 32 -29.22 6.40 -12.02
CA ALA A 32 -28.21 7.47 -12.06
C ALA A 32 -28.65 8.77 -11.34
N SER A 33 -29.95 9.02 -11.22
CA SER A 33 -30.50 10.13 -10.42
C SER A 33 -30.27 9.95 -8.93
N GLU A 34 -30.39 8.72 -8.40
CA GLU A 34 -30.14 8.40 -6.99
C GLU A 34 -28.65 8.44 -6.66
N ILE A 35 -27.80 7.96 -7.57
CA ILE A 35 -26.34 7.99 -7.43
C ILE A 35 -25.79 9.42 -7.34
N ARG A 36 -26.38 10.35 -8.11
CA ARG A 36 -26.02 11.77 -8.07
C ARG A 36 -26.44 12.47 -6.78
N ARG A 37 -27.49 11.98 -6.10
CA ARG A 37 -27.96 12.51 -4.81
C ARG A 37 -27.15 11.99 -3.61
N MET A 38 -26.35 10.94 -3.77
CA MET A 38 -25.49 10.41 -2.69
C MET A 38 -24.29 11.31 -2.43
N CYS A 39 -23.82 11.33 -1.17
CA CYS A 39 -22.55 11.96 -0.81
C CYS A 39 -21.37 11.26 -1.53
N PRO A 40 -20.23 11.95 -1.75
CA PRO A 40 -19.10 11.41 -2.50
C PRO A 40 -18.61 10.05 -2.00
N GLN A 41 -18.57 9.83 -0.68
CA GLN A 41 -18.12 8.59 -0.05
C GLN A 41 -19.09 7.43 -0.31
N GLN A 42 -20.40 7.67 -0.23
CA GLN A 42 -21.42 6.67 -0.54
C GLN A 42 -21.45 6.34 -2.03
N ARG A 43 -21.28 7.35 -2.89
CA ARG A 43 -21.16 7.17 -4.35
C ARG A 43 -19.95 6.30 -4.70
N ALA A 44 -18.79 6.60 -4.11
CA ALA A 44 -17.58 5.81 -4.32
C ALA A 44 -17.77 4.35 -3.88
N ARG A 45 -18.36 4.13 -2.69
CA ARG A 45 -18.68 2.78 -2.20
C ARG A 45 -19.60 2.04 -3.16
N GLN A 46 -20.66 2.69 -3.65
CA GLN A 46 -21.59 2.10 -4.61
C GLN A 46 -20.88 1.71 -5.92
N LEU A 47 -20.05 2.59 -6.48
CA LEU A 47 -19.34 2.32 -7.74
C LEU A 47 -18.29 1.19 -7.59
N ALA A 48 -17.65 1.07 -6.44
CA ALA A 48 -16.62 0.04 -6.20
C ALA A 48 -17.20 -1.37 -6.18
N TYR A 49 -18.40 -1.57 -5.61
CA TYR A 49 -19.03 -2.88 -5.47
C TYR A 49 -20.11 -3.16 -6.51
N GLN A 50 -20.42 -2.18 -7.36
CA GLN A 50 -21.38 -2.39 -8.45
C GLN A 50 -20.76 -3.27 -9.52
N GLU A 51 -21.49 -4.33 -9.85
CA GLU A 51 -21.16 -5.19 -10.97
C GLU A 51 -21.22 -4.43 -12.30
N GLN A 52 -20.10 -4.43 -13.04
CA GLN A 52 -19.99 -3.79 -14.35
C GLN A 52 -20.93 -4.44 -15.38
N SER A 53 -21.34 -3.69 -16.40
CA SER A 53 -22.17 -4.26 -17.48
C SER A 53 -21.41 -5.34 -18.25
N LYS A 54 -22.15 -6.24 -18.91
CA LYS A 54 -21.56 -7.34 -19.68
C LYS A 54 -20.62 -6.83 -20.78
N ASP A 55 -20.96 -5.72 -21.42
CA ASP A 55 -20.17 -5.13 -22.51
C ASP A 55 -18.89 -4.48 -21.98
N VAL A 56 -18.95 -3.82 -20.83
CA VAL A 56 -17.76 -3.25 -20.16
C VAL A 56 -16.80 -4.37 -19.75
N ARG A 57 -17.31 -5.45 -19.16
CA ARG A 57 -16.46 -6.60 -18.81
C ARG A 57 -15.78 -7.21 -20.03
N LYS A 58 -16.52 -7.40 -21.13
CA LYS A 58 -15.97 -7.88 -22.41
C LYS A 58 -14.88 -6.96 -22.96
N ALA A 59 -15.10 -5.64 -22.91
CA ALA A 59 -14.12 -4.65 -23.35
C ALA A 59 -12.86 -4.66 -22.48
N VAL A 60 -13.02 -4.77 -21.16
CA VAL A 60 -11.90 -4.90 -20.20
C VAL A 60 -11.10 -6.16 -20.50
N THR A 61 -11.76 -7.33 -20.61
CA THR A 61 -11.06 -8.59 -20.92
C THR A 61 -10.35 -8.56 -22.27
N ALA A 62 -10.96 -7.94 -23.30
CA ALA A 62 -10.32 -7.78 -24.60
C ALA A 62 -9.12 -6.82 -24.53
N SER A 63 -9.20 -5.77 -23.72
CA SER A 63 -8.08 -4.85 -23.50
C SER A 63 -6.93 -5.51 -22.75
N GLU A 64 -7.24 -6.26 -21.70
CA GLU A 64 -6.25 -7.04 -20.95
C GLU A 64 -5.58 -8.08 -21.83
N HIS A 65 -6.35 -8.77 -22.69
CA HIS A 65 -5.81 -9.72 -23.65
C HIS A 65 -4.80 -9.05 -24.58
N ARG A 66 -5.17 -7.94 -25.24
CA ARG A 66 -4.26 -7.19 -26.12
C ARG A 66 -2.99 -6.73 -25.42
N VAL A 67 -3.10 -6.26 -24.17
CA VAL A 67 -1.94 -5.83 -23.38
C VAL A 67 -1.05 -7.02 -23.05
N ARG A 68 -1.64 -8.15 -22.62
CA ARG A 68 -0.88 -9.39 -22.34
C ARG A 68 -0.18 -9.90 -23.59
N GLU A 69 -0.84 -9.94 -24.74
CA GLU A 69 -0.24 -10.34 -26.01
C GLU A 69 0.91 -9.43 -26.41
N ARG A 70 0.73 -8.11 -26.30
CA ARG A 70 1.81 -7.14 -26.57
C ARG A 70 3.00 -7.34 -25.62
N CYS A 71 2.74 -7.57 -24.33
CA CYS A 71 3.79 -7.85 -23.36
C CYS A 71 4.47 -9.21 -23.59
N ALA A 72 3.72 -10.23 -24.03
CA ALA A 72 4.26 -11.55 -24.35
C ALA A 72 5.14 -11.50 -25.60
N ALA A 73 4.68 -10.85 -26.67
CA ALA A 73 5.45 -10.63 -27.89
C ALA A 73 6.71 -9.79 -27.63
N ALA A 74 6.63 -8.80 -26.73
CA ALA A 74 7.78 -8.03 -26.29
C ALA A 74 8.79 -8.89 -25.52
N ARG A 75 8.36 -9.88 -24.74
CA ARG A 75 9.24 -10.82 -24.02
C ARG A 75 9.87 -11.85 -24.95
N GLU A 76 9.14 -12.30 -25.97
CA GLU A 76 9.62 -13.29 -26.94
C GLU A 76 10.72 -12.73 -27.85
N ASN A 77 10.71 -11.42 -28.11
CA ASN A 77 11.74 -10.72 -28.89
C ASN A 77 12.96 -10.27 -28.07
N VAL A 78 13.04 -10.59 -26.77
CA VAL A 78 14.18 -10.23 -25.91
C VAL A 78 15.23 -11.35 -26.00
N PRO A 79 16.45 -11.08 -26.52
CA PRO A 79 17.50 -12.08 -26.60
C PRO A 79 17.87 -12.60 -25.21
N ALA A 80 18.22 -13.88 -25.08
CA ALA A 80 18.49 -14.53 -23.79
C ALA A 80 19.56 -13.83 -22.91
N ALA A 81 20.47 -13.05 -23.51
CA ALA A 81 21.45 -12.22 -22.82
C ALA A 81 20.83 -11.07 -22.00
N ASP A 82 19.67 -10.56 -22.43
CA ASP A 82 18.94 -9.49 -21.74
C ASP A 82 18.15 -10.00 -20.53
N ALA A 83 17.75 -11.28 -20.52
CA ALA A 83 17.03 -11.89 -19.39
C ALA A 83 17.94 -12.02 -18.16
N THR A 84 19.18 -12.50 -18.34
CA THR A 84 20.19 -12.53 -17.28
C THR A 84 20.55 -11.14 -16.78
N GLN A 85 20.65 -10.16 -17.69
CA GLN A 85 20.93 -8.77 -17.33
C GLN A 85 19.79 -8.14 -16.51
N GLU A 86 18.54 -8.47 -16.82
CA GLU A 86 17.36 -8.00 -16.10
C GLU A 86 17.27 -8.60 -14.70
N GLU A 87 17.63 -9.88 -14.54
CA GLU A 87 17.75 -10.52 -13.22
C GLU A 87 18.85 -9.87 -12.38
N GLU A 88 20.02 -9.61 -12.96
CA GLU A 88 21.09 -8.87 -12.28
C GLU A 88 20.66 -7.46 -11.87
N ARG A 89 19.92 -6.75 -12.72
CA ARG A 89 19.37 -5.42 -12.40
C ARG A 89 18.39 -5.48 -11.23
N LYS A 90 17.54 -6.50 -11.18
CA LYS A 90 16.61 -6.72 -10.06
C LYS A 90 17.36 -7.02 -8.76
N LEU A 91 18.36 -7.90 -8.80
CA LEU A 91 19.19 -8.21 -7.64
C LEU A 91 19.95 -6.98 -7.14
N ARG A 92 20.56 -6.20 -8.05
CA ARG A 92 21.23 -4.93 -7.71
C ARG A 92 20.25 -3.92 -7.15
N GLY A 93 19.06 -3.80 -7.73
CA GLY A 93 18.00 -2.91 -7.24
C GLY A 93 17.54 -3.28 -5.83
N ALA A 94 17.34 -4.57 -5.56
CA ALA A 94 17.00 -5.08 -4.24
C ALA A 94 18.11 -4.79 -3.22
N LEU A 95 19.36 -5.04 -3.57
CA LEU A 95 20.52 -4.75 -2.72
C LEU A 95 20.64 -3.25 -2.41
N ILE A 96 20.53 -2.39 -3.42
CA ILE A 96 20.52 -0.92 -3.24
C ILE A 96 19.37 -0.50 -2.33
N GLY A 97 18.18 -1.09 -2.49
CA GLY A 97 17.03 -0.83 -1.63
C GLY A 97 17.29 -1.20 -0.16
N GLN A 98 17.89 -2.37 0.08
CA GLN A 98 18.28 -2.82 1.41
C GLN A 98 19.34 -1.90 2.05
N LEU A 99 20.38 -1.54 1.29
CA LEU A 99 21.43 -0.64 1.77
C LEU A 99 20.89 0.75 2.11
N LYS A 100 20.04 1.32 1.26
CA LYS A 100 19.38 2.62 1.53
C LYS A 100 18.47 2.56 2.76
N ALA A 101 17.73 1.46 2.93
CA ALA A 101 16.90 1.26 4.11
C ALA A 101 17.73 1.14 5.39
N ALA A 102 18.86 0.44 5.34
CA ALA A 102 19.81 0.34 6.43
C ALA A 102 20.42 1.71 6.79
N GLU A 103 20.85 2.48 5.78
CA GLU A 103 21.38 3.83 5.96
C GLU A 103 20.35 4.78 6.60
N ALA A 104 19.11 4.77 6.12
CA ALA A 104 18.04 5.60 6.68
C ALA A 104 17.76 5.27 8.16
N ARG A 105 17.78 3.98 8.51
CA ARG A 105 17.63 3.53 9.89
C ARG A 105 18.80 4.00 10.76
N ASP A 106 20.03 3.86 10.27
CA ASP A 106 21.20 4.28 11.04
C ASP A 106 21.24 5.80 11.21
N ARG A 107 20.84 6.57 10.20
CA ARG A 107 20.68 8.04 10.32
C ARG A 107 19.70 8.43 11.42
N ILE A 108 18.53 7.76 11.49
CA ILE A 108 17.54 7.98 12.56
C ILE A 108 18.13 7.60 13.93
N ARG A 109 18.80 6.44 14.01
CA ARG A 109 19.44 5.97 15.24
C ARG A 109 20.48 6.97 15.73
N LEU A 110 21.37 7.43 14.86
CA LEU A 110 22.41 8.40 15.19
C LEU A 110 21.81 9.73 15.64
N MET A 111 20.74 10.21 14.99
CA MET A 111 20.05 11.43 15.40
C MET A 111 19.44 11.29 16.80
N ARG A 112 18.80 10.15 17.10
CA ARG A 112 18.25 9.85 18.43
C ARG A 112 19.34 9.80 19.49
N LEU A 113 20.46 9.13 19.19
CA LEU A 113 21.60 9.04 20.11
C LEU A 113 22.19 10.44 20.38
N ARG A 114 22.40 11.24 19.33
CA ARG A 114 22.87 12.63 19.46
C ARG A 114 21.91 13.47 20.30
N TYR A 115 20.61 13.37 20.06
CA TYR A 115 19.61 14.07 20.86
C TYR A 115 19.68 13.68 22.34
N GLN A 116 19.77 12.38 22.65
CA GLN A 116 19.89 11.92 24.03
C GLN A 116 21.16 12.45 24.71
N THR A 117 22.29 12.42 23.99
CA THR A 117 23.57 12.97 24.48
C THR A 117 23.47 14.47 24.74
N LEU A 118 22.97 15.24 23.77
CA LEU A 118 22.84 16.70 23.90
C LEU A 118 21.87 17.09 25.01
N ARG A 119 20.71 16.43 25.08
CA ARG A 119 19.73 16.64 26.16
C ARG A 119 20.33 16.38 27.53
N THR A 120 21.15 15.33 27.66
CA THR A 120 21.84 15.03 28.92
C THR A 120 22.83 16.13 29.28
N GLN A 121 23.63 16.60 28.31
CA GLN A 121 24.58 17.68 28.52
C GLN A 121 23.90 19.00 28.90
N GLU A 122 22.78 19.33 28.24
CA GLU A 122 21.99 20.52 28.52
C GLU A 122 21.40 20.51 29.93
N ILE A 123 20.78 19.41 30.34
CA ILE A 123 20.23 19.28 31.70
C ILE A 123 21.35 19.39 32.75
N ASN A 124 22.51 18.76 32.51
CA ASN A 124 23.66 18.87 33.41
C ASN A 124 24.18 20.31 33.53
N LEU A 125 24.18 21.07 32.43
CA LEU A 125 24.53 22.48 32.45
C LEU A 125 23.49 23.30 33.22
N MET A 126 22.19 23.05 33.04
CA MET A 126 21.17 23.73 33.83
C MET A 126 21.29 23.43 35.32
N ILE A 127 21.61 22.17 35.69
CA ILE A 127 21.83 21.75 37.08
C ILE A 127 22.97 22.53 37.73
N SER A 128 24.08 22.74 37.00
CA SER A 128 25.25 23.45 37.55
C SER A 128 24.97 24.93 37.87
N TRP A 129 23.93 25.51 37.27
CA TRP A 129 23.50 26.89 37.51
C TRP A 129 22.35 27.02 38.52
N GLN A 130 21.85 25.92 39.10
CA GLN A 130 20.78 26.01 40.10
C GLN A 130 21.31 26.50 41.45
N SER A 131 20.58 27.44 42.04
CA SER A 131 20.88 27.98 43.37
C SER A 131 20.46 27.07 44.53
N THR A 132 19.53 26.14 44.29
CA THR A 132 19.01 25.22 45.31
C THR A 132 19.12 23.77 44.88
N ALA A 133 19.46 22.90 45.83
CA ALA A 133 19.54 21.46 45.60
C ALA A 133 18.20 20.86 45.14
N GLN A 134 17.08 21.36 45.66
CA GLN A 134 15.75 20.89 45.25
C GLN A 134 15.48 21.14 43.77
N ASN A 135 15.86 22.31 43.24
CA ASN A 135 15.70 22.61 41.81
C ASN A 135 16.62 21.75 40.94
N ALA A 136 17.87 21.54 41.37
CA ALA A 136 18.80 20.63 40.70
C ALA A 136 18.25 19.19 40.63
N ILE A 137 17.70 18.67 41.74
CA ILE A 137 17.09 17.34 41.78
C ILE A 137 15.89 17.25 40.83
N ARG A 138 15.01 18.27 40.81
CA ARG A 138 13.87 18.31 39.88
C ARG A 138 14.29 18.24 38.42
N LEU A 139 15.38 18.92 38.05
CA LEU A 139 15.94 18.85 36.71
C LEU A 139 16.56 17.47 36.41
N HIS A 140 17.26 16.89 37.39
CA HIS A 140 17.85 15.55 37.25
C HIS A 140 16.78 14.48 36.95
N LEU A 141 15.60 14.59 37.55
CA LEU A 141 14.47 13.70 37.29
C LEU A 141 13.94 13.74 35.83
N LEU A 142 14.28 14.78 35.05
CA LEU A 142 13.92 14.88 33.63
C LEU A 142 14.86 14.07 32.72
N MET A 143 15.94 13.53 33.26
CA MET A 143 16.88 12.67 32.55
C MET A 143 16.29 11.28 32.35
N PRO A 144 16.56 10.63 31.20
CA PRO A 144 16.17 9.24 31.02
C PRO A 144 16.89 8.37 32.06
N VAL A 145 16.14 7.49 32.71
CA VAL A 145 16.70 6.47 33.61
C VAL A 145 17.61 5.56 32.78
N LYS A 146 18.90 5.58 33.09
CA LYS A 146 19.84 4.60 32.54
C LYS A 146 19.75 3.38 33.44
N GLU A 147 19.14 2.31 32.95
CA GLU A 147 19.31 1.01 33.58
C GLU A 147 20.74 0.58 33.32
N ASP A 148 21.59 0.72 34.33
CA ASP A 148 22.89 0.05 34.32
C ASP A 148 22.59 -1.44 34.24
N LYS A 149 22.93 -2.05 33.09
CA LYS A 149 22.85 -3.50 32.94
C LYS A 149 23.92 -4.07 33.86
N VAL A 150 23.54 -4.29 35.12
CA VAL A 150 24.30 -5.14 36.03
C VAL A 150 24.35 -6.49 35.33
N ALA A 151 25.52 -6.83 34.78
CA ALA A 151 25.76 -8.17 34.29
C ALA A 151 25.74 -9.09 35.51
N LEU A 152 24.56 -9.62 35.82
CA LEU A 152 24.41 -10.71 36.77
C LEU A 152 25.11 -11.91 36.12
N HIS A 153 26.40 -12.06 36.41
CA HIS A 153 27.13 -13.25 36.05
C HIS A 153 26.48 -14.42 36.78
N ASP A 154 25.85 -15.31 36.02
CA ASP A 154 25.30 -16.55 36.53
C ASP A 154 26.45 -17.38 37.12
N THR A 155 26.40 -17.63 38.43
CA THR A 155 27.43 -18.39 39.15
C THR A 155 27.08 -19.88 39.28
N LEU A 156 25.98 -20.33 38.70
CA LEU A 156 25.49 -21.70 38.87
C LEU A 156 26.31 -22.76 38.09
N ASP A 157 27.11 -22.36 37.09
CA ASP A 157 27.93 -23.27 36.29
C ASP A 157 29.10 -23.92 37.05
N LYS A 158 29.37 -23.53 38.30
CA LYS A 158 30.51 -24.04 39.08
C LYS A 158 30.18 -25.17 40.05
N ILE A 159 28.92 -25.62 40.13
CA ILE A 159 28.48 -26.61 41.15
C ILE A 159 28.35 -28.04 40.57
N GLN A 160 28.48 -28.24 39.26
CA GLN A 160 28.45 -29.57 38.66
C GLN A 160 29.85 -30.05 38.26
N VAL A 161 30.15 -31.31 38.60
CA VAL A 161 31.42 -32.04 38.41
C VAL A 161 32.39 -31.98 39.62
N SER A 162 31.91 -32.45 40.77
CA SER A 162 32.76 -33.06 41.82
C SER A 162 32.10 -34.29 42.42
N SER A 163 31.55 -35.16 41.56
CA SER A 163 31.04 -36.48 41.97
C SER A 163 31.45 -37.58 40.98
N GLU A 164 32.72 -37.58 40.58
CA GLU A 164 33.36 -38.75 39.96
C GLU A 164 34.79 -38.80 40.48
N LEU A 165 34.98 -39.32 41.69
CA LEU A 165 36.26 -39.84 42.21
C LEU A 165 36.01 -40.39 43.62
N THR A 166 35.38 -41.56 43.72
CA THR A 166 35.58 -42.59 44.76
C THR A 166 34.53 -43.69 44.62
N GLY A 167 34.97 -44.93 44.41
CA GLY A 167 34.16 -46.15 44.51
C GLY A 167 34.35 -47.10 43.36
#